data_AF-A0AA51RTX3-F1
#
_entry.id   AF-A0AA51RTX3-F1
#
_cell.length_a   1.000
_cell.length_b   1.000
_cell.length_c   1.000
_cell.angle_alpha   90.00
_cell.angle_beta   90.00
_cell.angle_gamma   90.00
#
_symmetry.space_group_name_H-M   'P 1'
#
loop_
_entity.id
_entity.type
_entity.pdbx_description
1 polymer ?
#
loop_
_entity_poly.entity_id
_entity_poly.type
_entity_poly.pdbx_seq_one_letter_code
_entity_poly.pdbx_strand_id
1 'polypeptide(L)'
;MGVPSQEELTQALSTAAKMREQDKDPDHLAKCLLNQHYQLELMNKVVKAAKVYLRSGHGSREHSQLLKAIEQVEQHEHNSTDDLTKRPL
;
A
#
# COMPACT_ATOMS: atom_id res chain seq x y z
N MET A 1 -16.05 -11.06 -13.13
CA MET A 1 -14.77 -10.92 -12.40
C MET A 1 -15.07 -11.13 -10.93
N GLY A 2 -14.44 -12.11 -10.28
CA GLY A 2 -14.64 -12.42 -8.86
C GLY A 2 -13.62 -11.72 -7.97
N VAL A 3 -14.03 -11.34 -6.76
CA VAL A 3 -13.09 -10.87 -5.72
C VAL A 3 -12.24 -12.07 -5.30
N PRO A 4 -10.89 -11.99 -5.34
CA PRO A 4 -10.06 -13.09 -4.91
C PRO A 4 -10.28 -13.36 -3.42
N SER A 5 -10.25 -14.63 -3.04
CA SER A 5 -10.17 -15.05 -1.64
C SER A 5 -8.86 -14.58 -1.00
N GLN A 6 -8.81 -14.58 0.33
CA GLN A 6 -7.61 -14.22 1.07
C GLN A 6 -6.44 -15.17 0.74
N GLU A 7 -6.72 -16.44 0.51
CA GLU A 7 -5.72 -17.45 0.14
C GLU A 7 -5.15 -17.17 -1.25
N GLU A 8 -6.00 -16.92 -2.23
CA GLU A 8 -5.58 -16.55 -3.60
C GLU A 8 -4.76 -15.26 -3.61
N LEU A 9 -5.16 -14.24 -2.85
CA LEU A 9 -4.39 -13.00 -2.71
C LEU A 9 -3.02 -13.26 -2.08
N THR A 10 -2.97 -14.05 -1.00
CA THR A 10 -1.71 -14.36 -0.31
C THR A 10 -0.76 -15.13 -1.22
N GLN A 11 -1.28 -16.10 -1.98
CA GLN A 11 -0.51 -16.85 -2.97
C GLN A 11 0.02 -15.94 -4.09
N ALA A 12 -0.82 -15.04 -4.61
CA ALA A 12 -0.42 -14.09 -5.66
C ALA A 12 0.71 -13.16 -5.19
N LEU A 13 0.60 -12.61 -3.97
CA LEU A 13 1.63 -11.76 -3.38
C LEU A 13 2.95 -12.51 -3.15
N SER A 14 2.89 -13.74 -2.66
CA SER A 14 4.09 -14.58 -2.51
C SER A 14 4.76 -14.87 -3.85
N THR A 15 3.97 -15.11 -4.89
CA THR A 15 4.48 -15.35 -6.25
C THR A 15 5.14 -14.09 -6.81
N ALA A 16 4.50 -12.93 -6.65
CA ALA A 16 5.07 -11.65 -7.06
C ALA A 16 6.40 -11.34 -6.33
N ALA A 17 6.47 -11.60 -5.02
CA ALA A 17 7.72 -11.43 -4.28
C ALA A 17 8.85 -12.28 -4.88
N LYS A 18 8.58 -13.56 -5.16
CA LYS A 18 9.56 -14.47 -5.81
C LYS A 18 9.95 -14.01 -7.22
N MET A 19 9.01 -13.51 -8.02
CA MET A 19 9.29 -12.99 -9.36
C MET A 19 10.27 -11.82 -9.30
N ARG A 20 10.06 -10.90 -8.35
CA ARG A 20 10.96 -9.76 -8.13
C ARG A 20 12.34 -10.20 -7.63
N GLU A 21 12.41 -11.17 -6.70
CA GLU A 21 13.68 -11.69 -6.17
C GLU A 21 14.52 -12.44 -7.22
N GLN A 22 13.87 -13.04 -8.21
CA GLN A 22 14.52 -13.81 -9.27
C GLN A 22 14.77 -13.00 -10.56
N ASP A 23 14.52 -11.68 -10.55
CA ASP A 23 14.54 -10.82 -11.74
C ASP A 23 13.68 -11.36 -12.90
N LYS A 24 12.59 -12.08 -12.58
CA LYS A 24 11.63 -12.66 -13.53
C LYS A 24 10.35 -11.83 -13.61
N ASP A 25 10.49 -10.51 -13.61
CA ASP A 25 9.38 -9.56 -13.71
C ASP A 25 9.54 -8.61 -14.93
N PRO A 26 9.58 -9.16 -16.16
CA PRO A 26 9.91 -8.40 -17.37
C PRO A 26 8.90 -7.27 -17.64
N ASP A 27 7.62 -7.52 -17.35
CA ASP A 27 6.53 -6.56 -17.56
C ASP A 27 6.17 -5.78 -16.29
N HIS A 28 6.99 -5.87 -15.23
CA HIS A 28 6.78 -5.20 -13.95
C HIS A 28 5.45 -5.54 -13.25
N LEU A 29 4.83 -6.68 -13.58
CA LEU A 29 3.58 -7.14 -12.98
C LEU A 29 3.73 -7.37 -11.48
N ALA A 30 4.85 -7.98 -11.07
CA ALA A 30 5.12 -8.22 -9.66
C ALA A 30 5.38 -6.91 -8.91
N LYS A 31 6.20 -6.00 -9.48
CA LYS A 31 6.44 -4.66 -8.92
C LYS A 31 5.11 -3.92 -8.72
N CYS A 32 4.26 -3.86 -9.74
CA CYS A 32 2.98 -3.17 -9.69
C CYS A 32 2.02 -3.80 -8.68
N LEU A 33 1.88 -5.13 -8.67
CA LEU A 33 0.98 -5.83 -7.74
C LEU A 33 1.39 -5.58 -6.29
N LEU A 34 2.69 -5.72 -5.97
CA LEU A 34 3.20 -5.52 -4.61
C LEU A 34 3.04 -4.05 -4.17
N ASN A 35 3.34 -3.10 -5.06
CA ASN A 35 3.20 -1.69 -4.77
C ASN A 35 1.73 -1.30 -4.52
N GLN A 36 0.83 -1.77 -5.39
CA GLN A 36 -0.60 -1.49 -5.27
C GLN A 36 -1.18 -2.12 -4.00
N HIS A 37 -0.75 -3.33 -3.65
CA HIS A 37 -1.18 -3.98 -2.42
C HIS A 37 -0.73 -3.21 -1.19
N TYR A 38 0.53 -2.76 -1.16
CA TYR A 38 1.04 -1.94 -0.06
C TYR A 38 0.29 -0.61 0.07
N GLN A 39 0.01 0.08 -1.05
CA GLN A 39 -0.79 1.31 -1.04
C GLN A 39 -2.20 1.05 -0.48
N LEU A 40 -2.84 -0.06 -0.85
CA LEU A 40 -4.14 -0.45 -0.30
C LEU A 40 -4.07 -0.70 1.22
N GLU A 41 -3.01 -1.32 1.72
CA GLU A 41 -2.82 -1.51 3.16
C GLU A 41 -2.67 -0.16 3.90
N LEU A 42 -1.94 0.79 3.33
CA LEU A 42 -1.80 2.15 3.88
C LEU A 42 -3.15 2.87 3.93
N MET A 43 -3.92 2.84 2.83
CA MET A 43 -5.26 3.44 2.80
C MET A 43 -6.20 2.78 3.82
N ASN A 44 -6.13 1.46 3.97
CA ASN A 44 -6.90 0.73 4.99
C ASN A 44 -6.54 1.16 6.41
N LYS A 45 -5.26 1.48 6.70
CA LYS A 45 -4.83 2.02 7.99
C LYS A 45 -5.45 3.40 8.24
N VAL A 46 -5.50 4.28 7.23
CA VAL A 46 -6.16 5.59 7.33
C VAL A 46 -7.64 5.42 7.65
N VAL A 47 -8.35 4.57 6.91
CA VAL A 47 -9.79 4.31 7.16
C VAL A 47 -10.02 3.79 8.57
N LYS A 48 -9.16 2.88 9.06
CA LYS A 48 -9.26 2.36 10.43
C LYS A 48 -9.02 3.47 11.47
N ALA A 49 -7.98 4.28 11.30
CA ALA A 49 -7.68 5.40 12.18
C ALA A 49 -8.82 6.44 12.19
N ALA A 50 -9.38 6.77 11.03
CA ALA A 50 -10.50 7.68 10.89
C ALA A 50 -11.74 7.16 11.64
N LYS A 51 -12.07 5.87 11.49
CA LYS A 51 -13.17 5.25 12.23
C LYS A 51 -12.98 5.33 13.75
N VAL A 52 -11.76 5.13 14.23
CA VAL A 52 -11.44 5.22 15.67
C VAL A 52 -11.55 6.66 16.16
N TYR A 53 -10.99 7.62 15.43
CA TYR A 53 -11.05 9.04 15.74
C TYR A 53 -12.48 9.59 15.81
N LEU A 54 -13.32 9.22 14.84
CA LEU A 54 -14.73 9.62 14.83
C LEU A 54 -15.51 9.02 16.00
N ARG A 55 -15.20 7.77 16.37
CA ARG A 55 -15.85 7.08 17.51
C ARG A 55 -15.38 7.59 18.87
N SER A 56 -14.15 8.12 18.98
CA SER A 56 -13.60 8.62 20.24
C SER A 56 -14.05 10.04 20.59
N GLY A 57 -14.89 10.67 19.76
CA GLY A 57 -15.32 12.05 20.00
C GLY A 57 -14.19 13.06 19.77
N HIS A 58 -13.28 12.78 18.84
CA HIS A 58 -12.15 13.64 18.48
C HIS A 58 -11.02 13.72 19.52
N GLY A 59 -10.69 12.60 20.18
CA GLY A 59 -9.58 12.53 21.12
C GLY A 59 -8.21 12.88 20.49
N SER A 60 -7.36 13.59 21.24
CA SER A 60 -6.05 14.08 20.77
C SER A 60 -5.09 12.95 20.34
N ARG A 61 -5.14 11.81 21.03
CA ARG A 61 -4.33 10.62 20.70
C ARG A 61 -4.75 10.03 19.37
N GLU A 62 -6.04 9.83 19.17
CA GLU A 62 -6.60 9.25 17.95
C GLU A 62 -6.43 10.20 16.76
N HIS A 63 -6.52 11.52 17.00
CA HIS A 63 -6.18 12.53 16.01
C HIS A 63 -4.73 12.39 15.53
N SER A 64 -3.79 12.29 16.46
CA SER A 64 -2.37 12.12 16.14
C SER A 64 -2.10 10.82 15.36
N GLN A 65 -2.81 9.73 15.71
CA GLN A 65 -2.72 8.47 14.97
C GLN A 65 -3.28 8.58 13.55
N LEU A 66 -4.37 9.31 13.36
CA LEU A 66 -4.94 9.59 12.04
C LEU A 66 -3.96 10.40 11.18
N LEU A 67 -3.39 11.49 11.71
CA LEU A 67 -2.40 12.30 11.00
C LEU A 67 -1.19 11.47 10.57
N LYS A 68 -0.66 10.63 11.47
CA LYS A 68 0.45 9.74 11.15
C LYS A 68 0.10 8.74 10.05
N ALA A 69 -1.13 8.23 10.03
CA ALA A 69 -1.58 7.31 8.97
C ALA A 69 -1.69 8.02 7.61
N ILE A 70 -2.15 9.28 7.59
CA ILE A 70 -2.23 10.10 6.38
C ILE A 70 -0.83 10.40 5.85
N GLU A 71 0.09 10.84 6.73
CA GLU A 71 1.48 11.14 6.38
C GLU A 71 2.18 9.93 5.73
N GLN A 72 1.92 8.72 6.21
CA GLN A 72 2.47 7.50 5.61
C GLN A 72 2.02 7.28 4.15
N VAL A 73 0.79 7.67 3.81
CA VAL A 73 0.29 7.59 2.43
C VAL A 73 0.95 8.64 1.56
N GLU A 74 1.02 9.89 2.05
CA GLU A 74 1.64 11.00 1.33
C GLU A 74 3.13 10.74 1.04
N GLN A 75 3.87 10.22 2.01
CA GLN A 75 5.27 9.82 1.81
C GLN A 75 5.43 8.73 0.75
N HIS A 76 4.51 7.76 0.73
CA HIS A 76 4.54 6.69 -0.26
C HIS A 76 4.25 7.19 -1.68
N GLU A 77 3.29 8.10 -1.85
CA GLU A 77 2.97 8.74 -3.13
C GLU A 77 4.13 9.60 -3.65
N HIS A 78 4.77 10.35 -2.76
CA HIS A 78 5.93 11.16 -3.10
C HIS A 78 7.09 10.29 -3.62
N ASN A 79 7.42 9.22 -2.89
CA ASN A 79 8.47 8.28 -3.28
C ASN A 79 8.15 7.52 -4.58
N SER A 80 6.88 7.22 -4.84
CA SER A 80 6.43 6.56 -6.07
C SER A 80 6.59 7.45 -7.30
N THR A 81 6.34 8.76 -7.14
CA THR A 81 6.45 9.75 -8.22
C THR A 81 7.92 10.03 -8.56
N ASP A 82 8.78 10.04 -7.54
CA ASP A 82 10.21 10.30 -7.70
C ASP A 82 10.94 9.16 -8.46
N ASP A 83 10.46 7.91 -8.33
CA ASP A 83 10.98 6.73 -9.04
C ASP A 83 10.66 6.75 -10.56
N LEU A 84 9.59 7.44 -10.98
CA LEU A 84 9.23 7.61 -12.40
C LEU A 84 10.13 8.62 -13.12
N THR A 85 10.77 9.53 -12.40
CA THR A 85 11.64 10.56 -12.98
C THR A 85 13.09 10.11 -13.21
N LYS A 86 13.46 8.91 -12.70
CA LYS A 86 14.86 8.41 -12.67
C LYS A 86 15.18 7.33 -13.70
N ARG A 87 14.27 7.00 -14.64
CA ARG A 87 14.57 6.04 -15.72
C ARG A 87 15.21 6.75 -16.92
N PRO A 88 16.48 6.49 -17.28
CA PRO A 88 17.00 6.90 -18.58
C PRO A 88 16.31 6.09 -19.69
N LEU A 89 16.03 6.78 -20.81
CA LEU A 89 15.50 6.22 -22.06
C LEU A 89 16.44 5.17 -22.66
#